data_AF-A0A3B9TW82-F1
#
_entry.id   AF-A0A3B9TW82-F1
#
_cell.length_a   1.000
_cell.length_b   1.000
_cell.length_c   1.000
_cell.angle_alpha   90.00
_cell.angle_beta   90.00
_cell.angle_gamma   90.00
#
_symmetry.space_group_name_H-M   'P 1'
#
loop_
_entity.id
_entity.type
_entity.pdbx_description
1 polymer ?
#
loop_
_entity_poly.entity_id
_entity_poly.type
_entity_poly.pdbx_seq_one_letter_code
_entity_poly.pdbx_strand_id
1 'polypeptide(L)'
;TNPTRPYTVNTLEEHLDMLMVCHHLDKSIPEDVAFAESRIRRETIAAEDILHDMGAFSIIASDSQAMGRVGEVIIRTWQTAHKMKVQRGRLPEETGDNDNERVKRYVAKYTINPAIAHGIAGHIGSIAVGKRADLVLWHPAFFGVKPEMVLIGGSIACAQMGDPNASIPTPQPVYTRPMFGAFGRSVENSAVSFVSAAAQEAGIGDALGLAKTTVAVANTRSISKADMVHNAYCPQIEVHPETYEVRADGELLTCEPAAELPMAQRYFMF
;
A
#
# COMPACT_ATOMS: atom_id res chain seq x y z
N THR A 1 1.48 8.52 2.89
CA THR A 1 0.39 7.51 2.77
C THR A 1 -0.27 7.66 1.42
N ASN A 2 -1.23 6.81 1.03
CA ASN A 2 -1.55 6.67 -0.39
C ASN A 2 -2.20 7.86 -1.13
N PRO A 3 -2.78 8.91 -0.50
CA PRO A 3 -3.34 10.01 -1.30
C PRO A 3 -2.31 10.86 -2.02
N THR A 4 -1.09 10.99 -1.49
CA THR A 4 -0.01 11.73 -2.17
C THR A 4 0.59 10.96 -3.35
N ARG A 5 0.13 9.72 -3.62
CA ARG A 5 0.83 8.74 -4.46
C ARG A 5 0.11 8.53 -5.81
N PRO A 6 0.78 8.70 -6.95
CA PRO A 6 1.91 9.59 -7.12
C PRO A 6 1.49 11.07 -7.03
N TYR A 7 2.47 11.96 -7.11
CA TYR A 7 2.22 13.38 -7.30
C TYR A 7 1.57 13.64 -8.67
N THR A 8 0.35 14.18 -8.65
CA THR A 8 -0.47 14.55 -9.81
C THR A 8 -0.90 16.02 -9.75
N VAL A 9 -1.46 16.54 -10.84
CA VAL A 9 -1.88 17.94 -10.95
C VAL A 9 -2.94 18.35 -9.92
N ASN A 10 -3.76 17.41 -9.45
CA ASN A 10 -4.82 17.66 -8.47
C ASN A 10 -4.37 17.41 -7.02
N THR A 11 -3.17 16.86 -6.79
CA THR A 11 -2.75 16.40 -5.47
C THR A 11 -2.74 17.53 -4.44
N LEU A 12 -2.22 18.71 -4.77
CA LEU A 12 -2.08 19.80 -3.80
C LEU A 12 -3.43 20.37 -3.35
N GLU A 13 -4.31 20.67 -4.32
CA GLU A 13 -5.63 21.23 -4.06
C GLU A 13 -6.48 20.26 -3.22
N GLU A 14 -6.48 18.98 -3.59
CA GLU A 14 -7.18 17.93 -2.84
C GLU A 14 -6.69 17.84 -1.38
N HIS A 15 -5.37 17.90 -1.15
CA HIS A 15 -4.80 17.70 0.18
C HIS A 15 -4.97 18.92 1.08
N LEU A 16 -4.94 20.13 0.52
CA LEU A 16 -5.20 21.34 1.29
C LEU A 16 -6.61 21.30 1.87
N ASP A 17 -7.62 21.06 1.03
CA ASP A 17 -9.00 20.96 1.50
C ASP A 17 -9.24 19.77 2.44
N MET A 18 -8.66 18.60 2.14
CA MET A 18 -8.75 17.42 3.00
C MET A 18 -8.18 17.69 4.40
N LEU A 19 -7.02 18.34 4.49
CA LEU A 19 -6.37 18.65 5.75
C LEU A 19 -7.21 19.66 6.57
N MET A 20 -7.75 20.68 5.90
CA MET A 20 -8.60 21.67 6.57
C MET A 20 -9.85 21.02 7.18
N VAL A 21 -10.50 20.12 6.44
CA VAL A 21 -11.67 19.38 6.94
C VAL A 21 -11.29 18.45 8.10
N CYS A 22 -10.24 17.64 7.96
CA CYS A 22 -9.84 16.67 8.98
C CYS A 22 -9.43 17.33 10.30
N HIS A 23 -8.85 18.52 10.24
CA HIS A 23 -8.38 19.25 11.42
C HIS A 23 -9.35 20.32 11.92
N HIS A 24 -10.55 20.43 11.33
CA HIS A 24 -11.55 21.45 11.66
C HIS A 24 -10.98 22.88 11.59
N LEU A 25 -10.17 23.16 10.57
CA LEU A 25 -9.53 24.45 10.34
C LEU A 25 -10.46 25.42 9.59
N ASP A 26 -10.28 26.72 9.81
CA ASP A 26 -11.04 27.77 9.16
C ASP A 26 -10.20 28.53 8.11
N LYS A 27 -10.71 28.60 6.87
CA LYS A 27 -10.09 29.35 5.76
C LYS A 27 -9.99 30.84 6.02
N SER A 28 -10.76 31.38 6.96
CA SER A 28 -10.72 32.78 7.34
C SER A 28 -9.66 33.10 8.42
N ILE A 29 -9.06 32.09 9.06
CA ILE A 29 -8.02 32.27 10.07
C ILE A 29 -6.64 32.12 9.41
N PRO A 30 -5.81 33.19 9.34
CA PRO A 30 -4.51 33.13 8.67
C PRO A 30 -3.57 32.06 9.25
N GLU A 31 -3.61 31.83 10.55
CA GLU A 31 -2.77 30.84 11.24
C GLU A 31 -3.15 29.40 10.87
N ASP A 32 -4.44 29.14 10.63
CA ASP A 32 -4.95 27.84 10.19
C ASP A 32 -4.50 27.55 8.75
N VAL A 33 -4.56 28.57 7.88
CA VAL A 33 -4.04 28.48 6.51
C VAL A 33 -2.53 28.27 6.52
N ALA A 34 -1.79 29.03 7.33
CA ALA A 34 -0.34 28.87 7.47
C ALA A 34 0.04 27.48 8.00
N PHE A 35 -0.71 26.93 8.95
CA PHE A 35 -0.52 25.55 9.40
C PHE A 35 -0.75 24.54 8.27
N ALA A 36 -1.82 24.72 7.49
CA ALA A 36 -2.13 23.84 6.37
C ALA A 36 -1.04 23.89 5.28
N GLU A 37 -0.61 25.08 4.88
CA GLU A 37 0.47 25.31 3.90
C GLU A 37 1.82 24.78 4.40
N SER A 38 2.09 24.88 5.71
CA SER A 38 3.32 24.31 6.29
C SER A 38 3.39 22.79 6.16
N ARG A 39 2.24 22.10 6.01
CA ARG A 39 2.15 20.63 5.99
C ARG A 39 1.93 20.07 4.59
N ILE A 40 1.20 20.75 3.72
CA ILE A 40 0.95 20.32 2.33
C ILE A 40 1.97 20.99 1.40
N ARG A 41 3.12 20.33 1.21
CA ARG A 41 4.26 20.90 0.48
C ARG A 41 4.53 20.13 -0.80
N ARG A 42 4.52 20.84 -1.93
CA ARG A 42 4.78 20.32 -3.27
C ARG A 42 6.12 19.60 -3.34
N GLU A 43 7.14 20.22 -2.79
CA GLU A 43 8.53 19.81 -2.85
C GLU A 43 8.70 18.43 -2.19
N THR A 44 8.14 18.26 -0.98
CA THR A 44 8.22 16.97 -0.28
C THR A 44 7.35 15.88 -0.91
N ILE A 45 6.21 16.23 -1.51
CA ILE A 45 5.34 15.27 -2.23
C ILE A 45 6.01 14.78 -3.53
N ALA A 46 6.68 15.68 -4.26
CA ALA A 46 7.46 15.34 -5.45
C ALA A 46 8.69 14.49 -5.10
N ALA A 47 9.40 14.83 -4.01
CA ALA A 47 10.51 14.04 -3.51
C ALA A 47 10.09 12.64 -3.04
N GLU A 48 8.90 12.49 -2.44
CA GLU A 48 8.36 11.20 -1.98
C GLU A 48 8.26 10.18 -3.13
N ASP A 49 7.90 10.60 -4.35
CA ASP A 49 7.87 9.72 -5.52
C ASP A 49 9.25 9.12 -5.82
N ILE A 50 10.27 9.97 -5.80
CA ILE A 50 11.65 9.59 -6.09
C ILE A 50 12.23 8.73 -4.95
N LEU A 51 11.95 9.07 -3.70
CA LEU A 51 12.38 8.30 -2.53
C LEU A 51 11.79 6.88 -2.53
N HIS A 52 10.55 6.70 -3.02
CA HIS A 52 10.03 5.36 -3.26
C HIS A 52 10.80 4.63 -4.38
N ASP A 53 11.11 5.31 -5.48
CA ASP A 53 11.81 4.70 -6.62
C ASP A 53 13.25 4.32 -6.28
N MET A 54 13.95 5.11 -5.46
CA MET A 54 15.30 4.83 -4.96
C MET A 54 15.33 3.72 -3.90
N GLY A 55 14.16 3.29 -3.39
CA GLY A 55 14.10 2.36 -2.26
C GLY A 55 14.45 2.99 -0.92
N ALA A 56 14.40 4.33 -0.80
CA ALA A 56 14.53 5.03 0.47
C ALA A 56 13.24 4.99 1.30
N PHE A 57 12.08 4.87 0.66
CA PHE A 57 10.80 4.63 1.35
C PHE A 57 10.33 3.18 1.14
N SER A 58 10.19 2.45 2.24
CA SER A 58 10.10 0.99 2.22
C SER A 58 8.69 0.41 2.26
N ILE A 59 7.69 1.21 2.64
CA ILE A 59 6.30 0.76 2.83
C ILE A 59 5.34 1.78 2.22
N ILE A 60 4.25 1.29 1.61
CA ILE A 60 3.09 2.09 1.23
C ILE A 60 1.88 1.55 1.99
N ALA A 61 1.15 2.45 2.64
CA ALA A 61 -0.05 2.16 3.42
C ALA A 61 -1.20 3.09 3.04
N SER A 62 -2.43 2.75 3.45
CA SER A 62 -3.63 3.52 3.13
C SER A 62 -3.73 4.79 3.94
N ASP A 63 -3.86 4.66 5.26
CA ASP A 63 -4.43 5.65 6.20
C ASP A 63 -5.96 5.72 6.15
N SER A 64 -6.60 4.55 6.20
CA SER A 64 -8.01 4.35 5.83
C SER A 64 -8.98 5.32 6.52
N GLN A 65 -9.64 6.16 5.72
CA GLN A 65 -10.61 7.18 6.16
C GLN A 65 -10.04 8.27 7.09
N ALA A 66 -8.71 8.37 7.20
CA ALA A 66 -8.01 9.34 8.03
C ALA A 66 -6.89 10.01 7.21
N MET A 67 -7.25 10.61 6.08
CA MET A 67 -6.32 11.03 5.00
C MET A 67 -5.75 9.85 4.19
N GLY A 68 -6.61 8.89 3.84
CA GLY A 68 -6.18 7.71 3.10
C GLY A 68 -7.32 6.84 2.57
N ARG A 69 -7.00 6.05 1.55
CA ARG A 69 -7.98 5.26 0.78
C ARG A 69 -7.69 3.77 0.89
N VAL A 70 -8.53 3.02 1.63
CA VAL A 70 -8.27 1.60 1.94
C VAL A 70 -8.14 0.71 0.69
N GLY A 71 -8.93 0.97 -0.35
CA GLY A 71 -8.94 0.19 -1.59
C GLY A 71 -7.80 0.51 -2.57
N GLU A 72 -6.94 1.47 -2.25
CA GLU A 72 -6.00 2.04 -3.22
C GLU A 72 -4.51 1.82 -2.89
N VAL A 73 -4.17 1.02 -1.87
CA VAL A 73 -2.75 0.76 -1.53
C VAL A 73 -1.98 0.16 -2.71
N ILE A 74 -2.54 -0.88 -3.33
CA ILE A 74 -1.90 -1.62 -4.42
C ILE A 74 -1.85 -0.74 -5.69
N ILE A 75 -2.98 -0.14 -6.07
CA ILE A 75 -3.07 0.65 -7.30
C ILE A 75 -2.13 1.86 -7.28
N ARG A 76 -2.06 2.58 -6.15
CA ARG A 76 -1.22 3.77 -5.97
C ARG A 76 0.27 3.40 -5.99
N THR A 77 0.62 2.24 -5.44
CA THR A 77 1.98 1.68 -5.55
C THR A 77 2.39 1.53 -7.02
N TRP A 78 1.53 0.93 -7.86
CA TRP A 78 1.84 0.70 -9.26
C TRP A 78 1.77 1.97 -10.12
N GLN A 79 0.88 2.91 -9.80
CA GLN A 79 0.85 4.24 -10.43
C GLN A 79 2.14 5.02 -10.14
N THR A 80 2.68 4.97 -8.92
CA THR A 80 3.99 5.57 -8.60
C THR A 80 5.12 4.88 -9.37
N ALA A 81 5.17 3.54 -9.40
CA ALA A 81 6.17 2.82 -10.19
C ALA A 81 6.13 3.19 -11.67
N HIS A 82 4.92 3.30 -12.23
CA HIS A 82 4.70 3.72 -13.62
C HIS A 82 5.22 5.15 -13.86
N LYS A 83 4.79 6.12 -13.05
CA LYS A 83 5.22 7.52 -13.20
C LYS A 83 6.75 7.63 -13.14
N MET A 84 7.38 6.93 -12.21
CA MET A 84 8.83 6.94 -12.05
C MET A 84 9.55 6.30 -13.23
N LYS A 85 9.01 5.23 -13.83
CA LYS A 85 9.53 4.72 -15.11
C LYS A 85 9.43 5.75 -16.22
N VAL A 86 8.28 6.42 -16.36
CA VAL A 86 8.05 7.42 -17.41
C VAL A 86 9.03 8.59 -17.29
N GLN A 87 9.26 9.10 -16.08
CA GLN A 87 10.07 10.30 -15.87
C GLN A 87 11.55 10.03 -15.66
N ARG A 88 11.92 8.89 -15.07
CA ARG A 88 13.33 8.55 -14.71
C ARG A 88 13.91 7.42 -15.55
N GLY A 89 13.13 6.82 -16.42
CA GLY A 89 13.56 5.69 -17.24
C GLY A 89 13.73 4.40 -16.45
N ARG A 90 14.60 3.52 -16.96
CA ARG A 90 14.88 2.21 -16.36
C ARG A 90 15.78 2.37 -15.13
N LEU A 91 15.57 1.52 -14.13
CA LEU A 91 16.48 1.47 -12.98
C LEU A 91 17.85 0.94 -13.43
N PRO A 92 18.97 1.44 -12.88
CA PRO A 92 20.32 0.96 -13.19
C PRO A 92 20.54 -0.54 -12.93
N GLU A 93 19.79 -1.12 -12.00
CA GLU A 93 19.90 -2.52 -11.59
C GLU A 93 19.19 -3.50 -12.54
N GLU A 94 18.41 -3.00 -13.51
CA GLU A 94 17.65 -3.86 -14.43
C GLU A 94 18.55 -4.63 -15.40
N THR A 95 18.20 -5.90 -15.66
CA THR A 95 18.88 -6.75 -16.63
C THR A 95 17.88 -7.31 -17.65
N GLY A 96 18.24 -7.29 -18.95
CA GLY A 96 17.33 -7.69 -20.05
C GLY A 96 16.40 -6.56 -20.49
N ASP A 97 15.30 -6.88 -21.18
CA ASP A 97 14.27 -5.92 -21.63
C ASP A 97 12.99 -6.06 -20.80
N ASN A 98 13.03 -5.56 -19.56
CA ASN A 98 11.96 -5.65 -18.58
C ASN A 98 12.17 -4.61 -17.46
N ASP A 99 11.22 -4.58 -16.51
CA ASP A 99 11.22 -3.73 -15.30
C ASP A 99 11.17 -4.57 -14.00
N ASN A 100 11.79 -5.76 -14.00
CA ASN A 100 11.63 -6.71 -12.91
C ASN A 100 12.17 -6.18 -11.57
N GLU A 101 13.29 -5.48 -11.56
CA GLU A 101 13.84 -4.92 -10.32
C GLU A 101 12.95 -3.82 -9.75
N ARG A 102 12.38 -2.96 -10.60
CA ARG A 102 11.35 -2.00 -10.17
C ARG A 102 10.11 -2.73 -9.66
N VAL A 103 9.62 -3.75 -10.36
CA VAL A 103 8.45 -4.53 -9.94
C VAL A 103 8.68 -5.18 -8.57
N LYS A 104 9.82 -5.83 -8.36
CA LYS A 104 10.22 -6.42 -7.07
C LYS A 104 10.33 -5.36 -5.97
N ARG A 105 10.95 -4.20 -6.26
CA ARG A 105 11.07 -3.08 -5.34
C ARG A 105 9.72 -2.58 -4.86
N TYR A 106 8.75 -2.45 -5.75
CA TYR A 106 7.43 -1.89 -5.42
C TYR A 106 6.46 -2.91 -4.82
N VAL A 107 6.43 -4.16 -5.29
CA VAL A 107 5.58 -5.20 -4.67
C VAL A 107 5.96 -5.43 -3.19
N ALA A 108 7.25 -5.33 -2.86
CA ALA A 108 7.72 -5.46 -1.48
C ALA A 108 7.11 -4.41 -0.53
N LYS A 109 6.75 -3.22 -1.04
CA LYS A 109 6.25 -2.08 -0.23
C LYS A 109 4.88 -2.33 0.42
N TYR A 110 4.06 -3.23 -0.14
CA TYR A 110 2.76 -3.59 0.42
C TYR A 110 2.62 -5.08 0.75
N THR A 111 3.70 -5.86 0.62
CA THR A 111 3.70 -7.30 0.93
C THR A 111 4.68 -7.61 2.07
N ILE A 112 5.96 -7.82 1.76
CA ILE A 112 6.92 -8.33 2.72
C ILE A 112 7.41 -7.28 3.71
N ASN A 113 7.62 -6.02 3.29
CA ASN A 113 8.16 -4.99 4.17
C ASN A 113 7.20 -4.60 5.31
N PRO A 114 5.89 -4.41 5.08
CA PRO A 114 4.94 -4.26 6.18
C PRO A 114 4.94 -5.47 7.12
N ALA A 115 5.04 -6.70 6.57
CA ALA A 115 5.07 -7.91 7.38
C ALA A 115 6.33 -8.00 8.25
N ILE A 116 7.50 -7.55 7.77
CA ILE A 116 8.73 -7.47 8.55
C ILE A 116 8.57 -6.42 9.65
N ALA A 117 8.16 -5.20 9.29
CA ALA A 117 8.01 -4.09 10.23
C ALA A 117 7.07 -4.42 11.40
N HIS A 118 6.01 -5.18 11.15
CA HIS A 118 5.04 -5.60 12.16
C HIS A 118 5.31 -6.97 12.79
N GLY A 119 6.41 -7.63 12.45
CA GLY A 119 6.80 -8.88 13.10
C GLY A 119 5.93 -10.10 12.74
N ILE A 120 5.36 -10.10 11.54
CA ILE A 120 4.45 -11.14 11.03
C ILE A 120 4.96 -11.79 9.73
N ALA A 121 6.19 -11.45 9.29
CA ALA A 121 6.82 -11.96 8.08
C ALA A 121 7.04 -13.49 8.10
N GLY A 122 7.07 -14.14 9.26
CA GLY A 122 7.11 -15.61 9.36
C GLY A 122 5.83 -16.28 8.86
N HIS A 123 4.72 -15.55 8.80
CA HIS A 123 3.40 -16.10 8.47
C HIS A 123 2.86 -15.61 7.13
N ILE A 124 3.08 -14.34 6.77
CA ILE A 124 2.51 -13.71 5.58
C ILE A 124 3.53 -12.83 4.83
N GLY A 125 3.07 -12.08 3.83
CA GLY A 125 3.84 -11.05 3.14
C GLY A 125 4.66 -11.53 1.95
N SER A 126 4.73 -12.83 1.66
CA SER A 126 5.32 -13.34 0.43
C SER A 126 4.80 -14.73 0.09
N ILE A 127 4.93 -15.13 -1.17
CA ILE A 127 4.68 -16.50 -1.61
C ILE A 127 5.95 -17.32 -1.32
N ALA A 128 5.95 -18.06 -0.21
CA ALA A 128 7.05 -18.92 0.20
C ALA A 128 6.53 -20.14 0.95
N VAL A 129 7.23 -21.28 0.83
CA VAL A 129 6.90 -22.51 1.55
C VAL A 129 6.92 -22.24 3.06
N GLY A 130 5.93 -22.78 3.78
CA GLY A 130 5.76 -22.60 5.21
C GLY A 130 4.94 -21.37 5.62
N LYS A 131 4.67 -20.44 4.69
CA LYS A 131 3.76 -19.31 4.93
C LYS A 131 2.31 -19.67 4.66
N ARG A 132 1.40 -18.86 5.18
CA ARG A 132 -0.04 -18.98 4.94
C ARG A 132 -0.34 -18.78 3.45
N ALA A 133 -1.30 -19.54 2.93
CA ALA A 133 -1.81 -19.41 1.56
C ALA A 133 -2.79 -18.22 1.42
N ASP A 134 -2.32 -17.03 1.79
CA ASP A 134 -3.01 -15.76 1.57
C ASP A 134 -2.56 -15.23 0.20
N LEU A 135 -3.37 -15.49 -0.84
CA LEU A 135 -3.00 -15.32 -2.25
C LEU A 135 -4.02 -14.46 -2.99
N VAL A 136 -3.55 -13.71 -3.99
CA VAL A 136 -4.42 -12.93 -4.87
C VAL A 136 -4.14 -13.28 -6.32
N LEU A 137 -5.17 -13.65 -7.07
CA LEU A 137 -5.09 -13.94 -8.49
C LEU A 137 -5.53 -12.72 -9.30
N TRP A 138 -4.77 -12.44 -10.34
CA TRP A 138 -4.98 -11.30 -11.21
C TRP A 138 -5.00 -11.77 -12.66
N HIS A 139 -6.02 -11.34 -13.40
CA HIS A 139 -5.89 -11.27 -14.84
C HIS A 139 -4.90 -10.14 -15.19
N PRO A 140 -3.90 -10.34 -16.07
CA PRO A 140 -2.87 -9.32 -16.34
C PRO A 140 -3.43 -7.94 -16.71
N ALA A 141 -4.51 -7.89 -17.51
CA ALA A 141 -5.18 -6.63 -17.88
C ALA A 141 -5.81 -5.86 -16.70
N PHE A 142 -6.00 -6.49 -15.53
CA PHE A 142 -6.58 -5.87 -14.34
C PHE A 142 -5.60 -5.85 -13.15
N PHE A 143 -4.34 -6.22 -13.38
CA PHE A 143 -3.32 -6.28 -12.34
C PHE A 143 -3.21 -4.95 -11.57
N GLY A 144 -3.28 -5.03 -10.25
CA GLY A 144 -3.20 -3.87 -9.36
C GLY A 144 -4.50 -3.06 -9.23
N VAL A 145 -5.54 -3.37 -10.01
CA VAL A 145 -6.82 -2.62 -10.04
C VAL A 145 -7.96 -3.43 -9.45
N LYS A 146 -8.34 -4.54 -10.07
CA LYS A 146 -9.46 -5.41 -9.66
C LYS A 146 -9.01 -6.88 -9.72
N PRO A 147 -8.78 -7.54 -8.56
CA PRO A 147 -8.37 -8.93 -8.56
C PRO A 147 -9.52 -9.83 -9.01
N GLU A 148 -9.17 -10.97 -9.59
CA GLU A 148 -10.13 -12.00 -9.99
C GLU A 148 -10.60 -12.79 -8.76
N MET A 149 -9.66 -13.11 -7.87
CA MET A 149 -9.91 -13.94 -6.69
C MET A 149 -8.93 -13.60 -5.56
N VAL A 150 -9.43 -13.62 -4.32
CA VAL A 150 -8.64 -13.45 -3.10
C VAL A 150 -8.83 -14.67 -2.21
N LEU A 151 -7.73 -15.30 -1.81
CA LEU A 151 -7.69 -16.45 -0.92
C LEU A 151 -7.10 -16.05 0.42
N ILE A 152 -7.67 -16.56 1.50
CA ILE A 152 -7.16 -16.43 2.87
C ILE A 152 -7.06 -17.84 3.45
N GLY A 153 -5.86 -18.23 3.89
CA GLY A 153 -5.58 -19.58 4.38
C GLY A 153 -5.93 -20.68 3.37
N GLY A 154 -5.82 -20.41 2.07
CA GLY A 154 -6.17 -21.34 0.98
C GLY A 154 -7.66 -21.42 0.65
N SER A 155 -8.53 -20.70 1.36
CA SER A 155 -9.97 -20.63 1.06
C SER A 155 -10.30 -19.34 0.31
N ILE A 156 -11.13 -19.42 -0.73
CA ILE A 156 -11.56 -18.24 -1.50
C ILE A 156 -12.45 -17.37 -0.61
N ALA A 157 -11.97 -16.17 -0.26
CA ALA A 157 -12.68 -15.20 0.57
C ALA A 157 -13.58 -14.28 -0.28
N CYS A 158 -13.11 -13.85 -1.45
CA CYS A 158 -13.94 -13.14 -2.43
C CYS A 158 -13.44 -13.38 -3.86
N ALA A 159 -14.32 -13.18 -4.84
CA ALA A 159 -14.01 -13.30 -6.26
C ALA A 159 -14.92 -12.42 -7.13
N GLN A 160 -14.50 -12.11 -8.36
CA GLN A 160 -15.38 -11.58 -9.39
C GLN A 160 -16.39 -12.65 -9.79
N MET A 161 -17.69 -12.38 -9.62
CA MET A 161 -18.74 -13.36 -9.85
C MET A 161 -19.98 -12.73 -10.49
N GLY A 162 -20.48 -13.40 -11.54
CA GLY A 162 -21.65 -13.02 -12.31
C GLY A 162 -22.98 -13.28 -11.61
N ASP A 163 -24.05 -13.36 -12.39
CA ASP A 163 -25.40 -13.69 -11.92
C ASP A 163 -25.45 -15.11 -11.30
N PRO A 164 -25.77 -15.25 -10.00
CA PRO A 164 -25.88 -16.55 -9.34
C PRO A 164 -26.97 -17.47 -9.89
N ASN A 165 -27.96 -16.94 -10.60
CA ASN A 165 -29.03 -17.74 -11.22
C ASN A 165 -28.72 -18.13 -12.68
N ALA A 166 -27.61 -17.64 -13.25
CA ALA A 166 -27.22 -18.00 -14.60
C ALA A 166 -26.68 -19.44 -14.69
N SER A 167 -26.62 -19.98 -15.90
CA SER A 167 -26.17 -21.36 -16.15
C SER A 167 -24.66 -21.58 -15.92
N ILE A 168 -23.88 -20.50 -15.88
CA ILE A 168 -22.42 -20.47 -15.69
C ILE A 168 -22.05 -19.19 -14.91
N PRO A 169 -20.83 -19.06 -14.32
CA PRO A 169 -20.52 -17.96 -13.38
C PRO A 169 -20.13 -16.61 -14.01
N THR A 170 -20.01 -16.53 -15.34
CA THR A 170 -19.53 -15.36 -16.09
C THR A 170 -20.59 -14.38 -16.64
N PRO A 171 -21.87 -14.73 -16.80
CA PRO A 171 -22.91 -13.80 -17.23
C PRO A 171 -23.07 -12.62 -16.26
N GLN A 172 -23.33 -11.45 -16.84
CA GLN A 172 -23.44 -10.19 -16.10
C GLN A 172 -24.65 -10.17 -15.15
N PRO A 173 -24.60 -9.39 -14.05
CA PRO A 173 -23.53 -8.47 -13.66
C PRO A 173 -22.40 -9.16 -12.86
N VAL A 174 -21.16 -8.94 -13.30
CA VAL A 174 -19.94 -9.39 -12.63
C VAL A 174 -19.41 -8.29 -11.71
N TYR A 175 -19.30 -8.60 -10.41
CA TYR A 175 -18.65 -7.75 -9.42
C TYR A 175 -18.04 -8.59 -8.30
N THR A 176 -17.24 -7.97 -7.42
CA THR A 176 -16.63 -8.65 -6.27
C THR A 176 -17.72 -9.12 -5.30
N ARG A 177 -17.80 -10.43 -5.08
CA ARG A 177 -18.73 -11.03 -4.11
C ARG A 177 -17.95 -11.79 -3.03
N PRO A 178 -18.41 -11.79 -1.76
CA PRO A 178 -17.92 -12.72 -0.76
C PRO A 178 -18.14 -14.18 -1.21
N MET A 179 -17.18 -15.04 -0.92
CA MET A 179 -17.19 -16.47 -1.24
C MET A 179 -17.20 -17.29 0.06
N PHE A 180 -17.21 -18.63 -0.02
CA PHE A 180 -17.35 -19.50 1.15
C PHE A 180 -16.31 -19.25 2.26
N GLY A 181 -15.10 -18.79 1.93
CA GLY A 181 -14.07 -18.41 2.90
C GLY A 181 -14.45 -17.25 3.82
N ALA A 182 -15.47 -16.46 3.46
CA ALA A 182 -15.98 -15.32 4.21
C ALA A 182 -17.20 -15.64 5.08
N PHE A 183 -17.66 -16.90 5.14
CA PHE A 183 -18.89 -17.27 5.84
C PHE A 183 -18.68 -18.31 6.95
N GLY A 184 -19.50 -18.19 7.99
CA GLY A 184 -19.57 -19.13 9.11
C GLY A 184 -18.20 -19.44 9.72
N ARG A 185 -17.98 -20.72 10.03
CA ARG A 185 -16.74 -21.19 10.64
C ARG A 185 -15.55 -21.24 9.67
N SER A 186 -15.74 -20.97 8.38
CA SER A 186 -14.60 -20.82 7.47
C SER A 186 -13.75 -19.62 7.88
N VAL A 187 -14.38 -18.51 8.33
CA VAL A 187 -13.66 -17.30 8.76
C VAL A 187 -12.75 -17.58 9.97
N GLU A 188 -13.16 -18.50 10.84
CA GLU A 188 -12.42 -18.91 12.04
C GLU A 188 -11.14 -19.68 11.68
N ASN A 189 -11.22 -20.54 10.66
CA ASN A 189 -10.14 -21.45 10.28
C ASN A 189 -9.24 -20.89 9.17
N SER A 190 -9.78 -20.01 8.32
CA SER A 190 -9.05 -19.42 7.21
C SER A 190 -8.16 -18.27 7.69
N ALA A 191 -8.54 -17.50 8.70
CA ALA A 191 -7.81 -16.32 9.17
C ALA A 191 -7.21 -16.52 10.58
N VAL A 192 -6.28 -15.63 10.97
CA VAL A 192 -5.67 -15.59 12.31
C VAL A 192 -5.76 -14.19 12.90
N SER A 193 -5.59 -14.09 14.22
CA SER A 193 -5.44 -12.80 14.92
C SER A 193 -4.01 -12.66 15.44
N PHE A 194 -3.27 -11.67 14.95
CA PHE A 194 -1.93 -11.40 15.45
C PHE A 194 -1.99 -10.63 16.77
N VAL A 195 -1.27 -11.11 17.79
CA VAL A 195 -1.25 -10.56 19.16
C VAL A 195 0.18 -10.41 19.66
N SER A 196 0.40 -9.72 20.78
CA SER A 196 1.72 -9.70 21.43
C SER A 196 2.10 -11.08 21.98
N ALA A 197 3.39 -11.39 22.07
CA ALA A 197 3.87 -12.62 22.68
C ALA A 197 3.33 -12.81 24.12
N ALA A 198 3.32 -11.75 24.92
CA ALA A 198 2.77 -11.79 26.27
C ALA A 198 1.27 -12.14 26.30
N ALA A 199 0.47 -11.61 25.36
CA ALA A 199 -0.95 -11.95 25.28
C ALA A 199 -1.17 -13.40 24.83
N GLN A 200 -0.35 -13.88 23.90
CA GLN A 200 -0.37 -15.28 23.47
C GLN A 200 -0.04 -16.23 24.65
N GLU A 201 1.02 -15.94 25.40
CA GLU A 201 1.44 -16.72 26.58
C GLU A 201 0.40 -16.69 27.70
N ALA A 202 -0.28 -15.57 27.87
CA ALA A 202 -1.38 -15.42 28.84
C ALA A 202 -2.69 -16.12 28.42
N GLY A 203 -2.72 -16.81 27.27
CA GLY A 203 -3.91 -17.53 26.81
C GLY A 203 -5.08 -16.62 26.40
N ILE A 204 -4.79 -15.45 25.83
CA ILE A 204 -5.82 -14.43 25.49
C ILE A 204 -6.95 -14.97 24.59
N GLY A 205 -6.62 -15.94 23.71
CA GLY A 205 -7.60 -16.60 22.85
C GLY A 205 -8.70 -17.29 23.66
N ASP A 206 -8.31 -18.11 24.63
CA ASP A 206 -9.26 -18.83 25.49
C ASP A 206 -9.97 -17.87 26.46
N ALA A 207 -9.23 -16.94 27.06
CA ALA A 207 -9.76 -15.98 28.02
C ALA A 207 -10.88 -15.10 27.45
N LEU A 208 -10.80 -14.75 26.15
CA LEU A 208 -11.81 -13.96 25.44
C LEU A 208 -12.77 -14.82 24.61
N GLY A 209 -12.59 -16.14 24.55
CA GLY A 209 -13.39 -17.04 23.71
C GLY A 209 -13.25 -16.76 22.21
N LEU A 210 -12.05 -16.38 21.75
CA LEU A 210 -11.78 -16.10 20.34
C LEU A 210 -11.83 -17.40 19.52
N ALA A 211 -12.69 -17.42 18.49
CA ALA A 211 -12.78 -18.56 17.59
C ALA A 211 -11.61 -18.67 16.59
N LYS A 212 -10.94 -17.54 16.28
CA LYS A 212 -9.75 -17.52 15.43
C LYS A 212 -8.51 -17.86 16.24
N THR A 213 -7.61 -18.65 15.65
CA THR A 213 -6.28 -18.88 16.22
C THR A 213 -5.52 -17.56 16.38
N THR A 214 -4.97 -17.34 17.57
CA THR A 214 -4.07 -16.22 17.84
C THR A 214 -2.62 -16.60 17.52
N VAL A 215 -1.85 -15.64 17.01
CA VAL A 215 -0.45 -15.83 16.61
C VAL A 215 0.38 -14.67 17.17
N ALA A 216 1.46 -14.99 17.89
CA ALA A 216 2.35 -13.98 18.45
C ALA A 216 3.15 -13.27 17.34
N VAL A 217 3.21 -11.94 17.40
CA VAL A 217 4.18 -11.15 16.63
C VAL A 217 5.59 -11.34 17.22
N ALA A 218 6.62 -11.30 16.37
CA ALA A 218 8.01 -11.52 16.79
C ALA A 218 8.99 -10.60 16.02
N ASN A 219 10.20 -10.44 16.55
CA ASN A 219 11.31 -9.76 15.86
C ASN A 219 11.03 -8.31 15.43
N THR A 220 10.36 -7.51 16.27
CA THR A 220 10.06 -6.09 15.96
C THR A 220 11.12 -5.11 16.48
N ARG A 221 12.15 -5.59 17.19
CA ARG A 221 13.17 -4.76 17.88
C ARG A 221 14.58 -4.93 17.34
N SER A 222 14.84 -6.00 16.59
CA SER A 222 16.13 -6.36 15.99
C SER A 222 16.14 -6.18 14.47
N ILE A 223 15.24 -5.33 13.96
CA ILE A 223 15.17 -4.94 12.55
C ILE A 223 15.61 -3.48 12.38
N SER A 224 16.01 -3.15 11.17
CA SER A 224 16.52 -1.86 10.75
C SER A 224 16.06 -1.56 9.32
N LYS A 225 16.46 -0.40 8.79
CA LYS A 225 16.26 -0.08 7.37
C LYS A 225 16.91 -1.12 6.44
N ALA A 226 18.02 -1.73 6.86
CA ALA A 226 18.73 -2.73 6.06
C ALA A 226 17.92 -4.01 5.80
N ASP A 227 16.94 -4.30 6.66
CA ASP A 227 16.08 -5.49 6.55
C ASP A 227 14.91 -5.29 5.57
N MET A 228 14.72 -4.08 5.06
CA MET A 228 13.66 -3.77 4.11
C MET A 228 14.00 -4.27 2.71
N VAL A 229 13.36 -5.36 2.31
CA VAL A 229 13.60 -6.06 1.04
C VAL A 229 13.45 -5.10 -0.14
N HIS A 230 14.51 -5.01 -0.96
CA HIS A 230 14.66 -4.11 -2.12
C HIS A 230 14.55 -2.60 -1.82
N ASN A 231 14.46 -2.22 -0.54
CA ASN A 231 14.13 -0.86 -0.09
C ASN A 231 14.95 -0.47 1.15
N ALA A 232 16.24 -0.82 1.13
CA ALA A 232 17.17 -0.64 2.24
C ALA A 232 18.04 0.63 2.12
N TYR A 233 17.91 1.39 1.03
CA TYR A 233 18.74 2.56 0.79
C TYR A 233 18.48 3.64 1.84
N CYS A 234 19.55 4.17 2.45
CA CYS A 234 19.48 5.13 3.54
C CYS A 234 20.32 6.37 3.19
N PRO A 235 19.82 7.26 2.32
CA PRO A 235 20.54 8.49 1.92
C PRO A 235 20.63 9.49 3.07
N GLN A 236 21.59 10.40 2.99
CA GLN A 236 21.56 11.65 3.76
C GLN A 236 20.47 12.56 3.18
N ILE A 237 19.42 12.78 3.96
CA ILE A 237 18.31 13.65 3.57
C ILE A 237 18.49 15.04 4.17
N GLU A 238 18.34 16.05 3.33
CA GLU A 238 18.30 17.46 3.72
C GLU A 238 17.00 18.08 3.21
N VAL A 239 16.37 18.92 4.04
CA VAL A 239 15.17 19.67 3.67
C VAL A 239 15.42 21.13 4.01
N HIS A 240 15.37 22.01 3.01
CA HIS A 240 15.57 23.43 3.25
C HIS A 240 14.39 24.01 4.06
N PRO A 241 14.63 24.75 5.16
CA PRO A 241 13.57 25.17 6.08
C PRO A 241 12.58 26.18 5.48
N GLU A 242 13.00 26.97 4.49
CA GLU A 242 12.17 28.00 3.85
C GLU A 242 11.58 27.57 2.50
N THR A 243 12.39 26.98 1.62
CA THR A 243 11.96 26.57 0.28
C THR A 243 11.41 25.15 0.23
N TYR A 244 11.58 24.36 1.28
CA TYR A 244 11.21 22.93 1.36
C TYR A 244 11.87 22.02 0.33
N GLU A 245 12.87 22.50 -0.41
CA GLU A 245 13.68 21.69 -1.31
C GLU A 245 14.24 20.48 -0.57
N VAL A 246 14.01 19.29 -1.12
CA VAL A 246 14.51 18.03 -0.58
C VAL A 246 15.72 17.59 -1.38
N ARG A 247 16.81 17.28 -0.69
CA ARG A 247 18.01 16.68 -1.28
C ARG A 247 18.30 15.32 -0.68
N ALA A 248 18.77 14.39 -1.50
CA ALA A 248 19.36 13.13 -1.07
C ALA A 248 20.79 13.06 -1.56
N ASP A 249 21.74 12.89 -0.65
CA ASP A 249 23.18 12.85 -0.95
C ASP A 249 23.64 14.08 -1.78
N GLY A 250 23.04 15.26 -1.49
CA GLY A 250 23.29 16.53 -2.17
C GLY A 250 22.47 16.77 -3.45
N GLU A 251 21.84 15.74 -4.02
CA GLU A 251 21.04 15.83 -5.25
C GLU A 251 19.61 16.30 -4.95
N LEU A 252 19.13 17.31 -5.69
CA LEU A 252 17.76 17.81 -5.57
C LEU A 252 16.75 16.76 -6.07
N LEU A 253 15.79 16.42 -5.21
CA LEU A 253 14.71 15.49 -5.52
C LEU A 253 13.46 16.27 -5.94
N THR A 254 13.23 16.38 -7.24
CA THR A 254 12.02 17.01 -7.79
C THR A 254 11.52 16.28 -9.03
N CYS A 255 10.20 16.27 -9.24
CA CYS A 255 9.57 15.71 -10.42
C CYS A 255 8.27 16.43 -10.76
N GLU A 256 7.89 16.40 -12.04
CA GLU A 256 6.65 17.02 -12.50
C GLU A 256 5.41 16.22 -12.06
N PRO A 257 4.27 16.87 -11.79
CA PRO A 257 3.01 16.17 -11.55
C PRO A 257 2.55 15.41 -12.79
N ALA A 258 2.00 14.22 -12.61
CA ALA A 258 1.35 13.50 -13.70
C ALA A 258 -0.04 14.11 -14.01
N ALA A 259 -0.32 14.36 -15.29
CA ALA A 259 -1.63 14.83 -15.76
C ALA A 259 -2.64 13.68 -15.96
N GLU A 260 -2.15 12.49 -16.27
CA GLU A 260 -2.95 11.27 -16.44
C GLU A 260 -2.25 10.10 -15.76
N LEU A 261 -3.02 9.13 -15.27
CA LEU A 261 -2.48 7.90 -14.69
C LEU A 261 -3.08 6.66 -15.37
N PRO A 262 -2.30 5.58 -15.51
CA PRO A 262 -2.87 4.28 -15.80
C PRO A 262 -3.70 3.83 -14.59
N MET A 263 -4.44 2.72 -14.74
CA MET A 263 -5.20 2.15 -13.64
C MET A 263 -6.22 3.14 -13.05
N ALA A 264 -6.81 3.99 -13.89
CA ALA A 264 -7.78 5.01 -13.49
C ALA A 264 -9.07 4.90 -14.32
N GLN A 265 -9.41 5.95 -15.09
CA GLN A 265 -10.68 6.10 -15.84
C GLN A 265 -11.08 4.90 -16.70
N ARG A 266 -10.12 4.10 -17.19
CA ARG A 266 -10.40 2.89 -17.98
C ARG A 266 -11.16 1.81 -17.20
N TYR A 267 -11.01 1.74 -15.88
CA TYR A 267 -11.42 0.58 -15.09
C TYR A 267 -12.55 0.84 -14.10
N PHE A 268 -12.78 2.11 -13.73
CA PHE A 268 -13.76 2.48 -12.72
C PHE A 268 -14.96 3.15 -13.37
N MET A 269 -16.16 2.81 -12.86
CA MET A 269 -17.40 3.43 -13.30
C MET A 269 -17.55 4.86 -12.77
N PHE A 270 -16.87 5.15 -11.64
CA PHE A 270 -16.80 6.43 -10.95
C PHE A 270 -15.39 6.66 -10.43
#